data_AF-A0A2A9MNH7-F1
#
_entry.id   AF-A0A2A9MNH7-F1
#
_cell.length_a   1.000
_cell.length_b   1.000
_cell.length_c   1.000
_cell.angle_alpha   90.00
_cell.angle_beta   90.00
_cell.angle_gamma   90.00
#
_symmetry.space_group_name_H-M   'P 1'
#
loop_
_entity.id
_entity.type
_entity.pdbx_description
1 polymer ?
#
loop_
_entity_poly.entity_id
_entity_poly.type
_entity_poly.pdbx_seq_one_letter_code
_entity_poly.pdbx_strand_id
1 'polypeptide(L)'
;MSSAAGGAAAALSKDLARSFRWMQAFAAVKGQPTAGSCAAGTAVVDPARPGRVTLKGRYTNFSLQHIWEKYDYLQTHLLLRECVLSQVAKNPALMDPEINAGLTPTVFTRVPAAGQPKAPAAPSKAH
;
A
#
# COMPACT_ATOMS: atom_id res chain seq x y z
N MET A 1 -9.56 33.56 -23.95
CA MET A 1 -9.47 32.09 -23.76
C MET A 1 -8.82 31.66 -22.43
N SER A 2 -8.54 32.56 -21.47
CA SER A 2 -7.81 32.22 -20.21
C SER A 2 -8.71 31.68 -19.06
N SER A 3 -9.97 32.11 -18.98
CA SER A 3 -10.89 31.74 -17.88
C SER A 3 -11.25 30.24 -17.85
N ALA A 4 -11.40 29.60 -19.01
CA ALA A 4 -11.72 28.17 -19.10
C ALA A 4 -10.56 27.27 -18.63
N ALA A 5 -9.31 27.67 -18.90
CA ALA A 5 -8.12 26.96 -18.44
C ALA A 5 -7.96 27.04 -16.92
N GLY A 6 -8.24 28.19 -16.31
CA GLY A 6 -8.24 28.36 -14.85
C GLY A 6 -9.34 27.53 -14.16
N GLY A 7 -10.54 27.45 -14.74
CA GLY A 7 -11.63 26.60 -14.25
C GLY A 7 -11.32 25.11 -14.32
N ALA A 8 -10.73 24.66 -15.44
CA ALA A 8 -10.33 23.26 -15.63
C ALA A 8 -9.19 22.83 -14.69
N ALA A 9 -8.19 23.69 -14.47
CA ALA A 9 -7.11 23.41 -13.53
C ALA A 9 -7.60 23.32 -12.07
N ALA A 10 -8.54 24.19 -11.68
CA ALA A 10 -9.14 24.15 -10.36
C ALA A 10 -10.02 22.89 -10.13
N ALA A 11 -10.76 22.45 -11.15
CA ALA A 11 -11.52 21.20 -11.10
C ALA A 11 -10.59 19.98 -10.98
N LEU A 12 -9.53 19.92 -11.79
CA LEU A 12 -8.54 18.84 -11.75
C LEU A 12 -7.84 18.76 -10.39
N SER A 13 -7.51 19.91 -9.78
CA SER A 13 -6.85 19.96 -8.48
C SER A 13 -7.74 19.43 -7.36
N LYS A 14 -9.04 19.73 -7.41
CA LYS A 14 -10.04 19.20 -6.45
C LYS A 14 -10.23 17.70 -6.63
N ASP A 15 -10.26 17.20 -7.86
CA ASP A 15 -10.39 15.77 -8.13
C ASP A 15 -9.15 14.98 -7.71
N LEU A 16 -7.95 15.52 -7.89
CA LEU A 16 -6.71 14.93 -7.39
C LEU A 16 -6.70 14.86 -5.86
N ALA A 17 -7.00 15.98 -5.18
CA ALA A 17 -7.07 16.01 -3.72
C ALA A 17 -8.11 15.02 -3.17
N ARG A 18 -9.26 14.90 -3.84
CA ARG A 18 -10.31 13.94 -3.48
C ARG A 18 -9.87 12.48 -3.66
N SER A 19 -9.07 12.19 -4.69
CA SER A 19 -8.54 10.84 -4.93
C SER A 19 -7.62 10.38 -3.79
N PHE A 20 -6.85 11.29 -3.20
CA PHE A 20 -5.98 11.02 -2.05
C PHE A 20 -6.71 11.00 -0.69
N ARG A 21 -8.02 11.20 -0.64
CA ARG A 21 -8.83 11.16 0.60
C ARG A 21 -8.62 9.86 1.38
N TRP A 22 -8.51 8.72 0.69
CA TRP A 22 -8.31 7.43 1.37
C TRP A 22 -6.93 7.30 1.99
N MET A 23 -5.88 7.85 1.36
CA MET A 23 -4.56 7.93 1.98
C MET A 23 -4.58 8.79 3.25
N GLN A 24 -5.30 9.91 3.24
CA GLN A 24 -5.49 10.75 4.43
C GLN A 24 -6.24 10.00 5.55
N ALA A 25 -7.28 9.23 5.20
CA ALA A 25 -8.01 8.41 6.15
C ALA A 25 -7.12 7.33 6.80
N PHE A 26 -6.28 6.64 6.01
CA PHE A 26 -5.32 5.68 6.54
C PHE A 26 -4.27 6.33 7.45
N ALA A 27 -3.82 7.54 7.11
CA ALA A 27 -2.90 8.30 7.95
C ALA A 27 -3.54 8.74 9.28
N ALA A 28 -4.84 9.07 9.28
CA ALA A 28 -5.56 9.49 10.48
C ALA A 28 -5.74 8.37 11.51
N VAL A 29 -5.84 7.10 11.07
CA VAL A 29 -5.95 5.93 11.97
C VAL A 29 -4.60 5.32 12.33
N LYS A 30 -3.49 5.99 11.99
CA LYS A 30 -2.13 5.50 12.29
C LYS A 30 -1.92 5.39 13.81
N GLY A 31 -1.38 4.25 14.25
CA GLY A 31 -0.98 4.04 15.63
C GLY A 31 -2.13 3.71 16.59
N GLN A 32 -3.32 3.38 16.09
CA GLN A 32 -4.38 2.82 16.94
C GLN A 32 -3.92 1.46 17.49
N PRO A 33 -4.13 1.19 18.80
CA PRO A 33 -3.69 -0.05 19.41
C PRO A 33 -4.49 -1.25 18.89
N THR A 34 -3.85 -2.40 18.87
CA THR A 34 -4.42 -3.66 18.40
C THR A 34 -4.34 -4.71 19.51
N ALA A 35 -4.98 -5.86 19.31
CA ALA A 35 -4.91 -6.98 20.24
C ALA A 35 -3.54 -7.71 20.20
N GLY A 36 -2.66 -7.38 19.24
CA GLY A 36 -1.36 -8.03 19.08
C GLY A 36 -0.33 -7.68 20.17
N SER A 37 -0.57 -6.61 20.93
CA SER A 37 0.34 -6.13 21.98
C SER A 37 -0.18 -6.34 23.41
N CYS A 38 -1.33 -7.00 23.60
CA CYS A 38 -1.91 -7.24 24.91
C CYS A 38 -2.64 -8.59 25.00
N ALA A 39 -3.13 -8.95 26.19
CA ALA A 39 -3.92 -10.16 26.38
C ALA A 39 -5.27 -10.04 25.63
N ALA A 40 -5.68 -11.13 24.98
CA ALA A 40 -6.88 -11.13 24.15
C ALA A 40 -8.20 -11.21 24.93
N GLY A 41 -8.17 -11.44 26.25
CA GLY A 41 -9.38 -11.56 27.06
C GLY A 41 -9.20 -11.19 28.52
N THR A 42 -10.31 -10.87 29.16
CA THR A 42 -10.42 -10.52 30.58
C THR A 42 -11.64 -11.19 31.20
N ALA A 43 -11.47 -11.74 32.40
CA ALA A 43 -12.57 -12.34 33.16
C ALA A 43 -13.34 -11.24 33.90
N VAL A 44 -14.66 -11.23 33.76
CA VAL A 44 -15.56 -10.29 34.42
C VAL A 44 -16.55 -11.09 35.27
N VAL A 45 -16.51 -10.82 36.57
CA VAL A 45 -17.40 -11.41 37.57
C VAL A 45 -18.67 -10.56 37.69
N ASP A 46 -19.84 -11.20 37.71
CA ASP A 46 -21.11 -10.50 37.96
C ASP A 46 -21.19 -10.10 39.45
N PRO A 47 -21.20 -8.80 39.80
CA PRO A 47 -21.23 -8.35 41.20
C PRO A 47 -22.51 -8.78 41.92
N ALA A 48 -23.62 -9.00 41.20
CA ALA A 48 -24.87 -9.49 41.80
C ALA A 48 -24.84 -11.00 42.08
N ARG A 49 -24.00 -11.75 41.37
CA ARG A 49 -23.87 -13.21 41.47
C ARG A 49 -22.42 -13.64 41.29
N PRO A 50 -21.61 -13.63 42.37
CA PRO A 50 -20.16 -13.88 42.28
C PRO A 50 -19.80 -15.28 41.76
N GLY A 51 -20.73 -16.24 41.78
CA GLY A 51 -20.54 -17.56 41.16
C GLY A 51 -20.62 -17.58 39.62
N ARG A 52 -20.98 -16.47 38.96
CA ARG A 52 -21.02 -16.35 37.49
C ARG A 52 -19.86 -15.51 36.99
N VAL A 53 -19.00 -16.13 36.17
CA VAL A 53 -17.85 -15.48 35.53
C VAL A 53 -18.04 -15.51 34.02
N THR A 54 -17.83 -14.36 33.37
CA THR A 54 -17.87 -14.23 31.90
C THR A 54 -16.50 -13.84 31.37
N LEU A 55 -16.05 -14.49 30.29
CA LEU A 55 -14.81 -14.12 29.62
C LEU A 55 -15.13 -13.12 28.50
N LYS A 56 -14.72 -11.87 28.66
CA LYS A 56 -14.79 -10.86 27.60
C LYS A 56 -13.47 -10.86 26.84
N GLY A 57 -13.48 -11.30 25.58
CA GLY A 57 -12.26 -11.35 24.80
C GLY A 57 -12.43 -12.02 23.46
N ARG A 58 -11.30 -12.26 22.80
CA ARG A 58 -11.15 -13.08 21.61
C ARG A 58 -10.36 -14.33 21.96
N TYR A 59 -10.59 -15.39 21.19
CA TYR A 59 -9.75 -16.57 21.26
C TYR A 59 -8.30 -16.20 20.93
N THR A 60 -7.35 -16.75 21.68
CA THR A 60 -5.93 -16.74 21.33
C THR A 60 -5.28 -18.03 21.84
N ASN A 61 -4.47 -18.66 20.99
CA ASN A 61 -3.48 -19.67 21.40
C ASN A 61 -2.06 -19.12 21.18
N PHE A 62 -1.91 -17.80 21.27
CA PHE A 62 -0.70 -17.06 20.98
C PHE A 62 -0.28 -16.20 22.19
N SER A 63 1.00 -16.29 22.57
CA SER A 63 1.57 -15.66 23.78
C SER A 63 2.84 -14.85 23.52
N LEU A 64 3.25 -14.69 22.25
CA LEU A 64 4.45 -13.94 21.88
C LEU A 64 4.12 -12.51 21.44
N GLN A 65 3.29 -11.80 22.22
CA GLN A 65 2.87 -10.42 21.93
C GLN A 65 4.05 -9.46 21.81
N HIS A 66 5.06 -9.58 22.69
CA HIS A 66 6.26 -8.73 22.68
C HIS A 66 7.12 -8.85 21.41
N ILE A 67 6.97 -9.93 20.64
CA ILE A 67 7.57 -10.09 19.31
C ILE A 67 6.61 -9.57 18.26
N TRP A 68 5.34 -10.01 18.34
CA TRP A 68 4.33 -9.74 17.33
C TRP A 68 3.94 -8.27 17.20
N GLU A 69 4.03 -7.48 18.28
CA GLU A 69 3.73 -6.05 18.28
C GLU A 69 4.49 -5.26 17.19
N LYS A 70 5.69 -5.72 16.81
CA LYS A 70 6.54 -5.08 15.80
C LYS A 70 6.15 -5.46 14.37
N TYR A 71 5.39 -6.53 14.21
CA TYR A 71 5.07 -7.18 12.94
C TYR A 71 3.56 -7.34 12.71
N ASP A 72 2.73 -6.73 13.55
CA ASP A 72 1.26 -6.87 13.53
C ASP A 72 0.62 -6.40 12.20
N TYR A 73 1.34 -5.57 11.43
CA TYR A 73 0.92 -5.14 10.09
C TYR A 73 1.02 -6.25 9.03
N LEU A 74 1.80 -7.32 9.26
CA LEU A 74 2.08 -8.35 8.25
C LEU A 74 0.82 -9.08 7.80
N GLN A 75 -0.12 -9.35 8.71
CA GLN A 75 -1.34 -10.07 8.38
C GLN A 75 -2.17 -9.32 7.32
N THR A 76 -2.45 -8.04 7.55
CA THR A 76 -3.20 -7.22 6.58
C THR A 76 -2.37 -6.91 5.34
N HIS A 77 -1.04 -6.79 5.46
CA HIS A 77 -0.16 -6.58 4.32
C HIS A 77 -0.19 -7.78 3.34
N LEU A 78 -0.10 -9.01 3.84
CA LEU A 78 -0.17 -10.22 3.02
C LEU A 78 -1.56 -10.36 2.36
N LEU A 79 -2.63 -10.06 3.09
CA LEU A 79 -3.98 -10.03 2.54
C LEU A 79 -4.09 -9.05 1.36
N LEU A 80 -3.55 -7.83 1.50
CA LEU A 80 -3.56 -6.85 0.42
C LEU A 80 -2.72 -7.32 -0.78
N ARG A 81 -1.61 -8.02 -0.57
CA ARG A 81 -0.83 -8.62 -1.66
C ARG A 81 -1.64 -9.66 -2.44
N GLU A 82 -2.37 -10.53 -1.74
CA GLU A 82 -3.27 -11.50 -2.39
C GLU A 82 -4.37 -10.81 -3.20
N CYS A 83 -4.98 -9.75 -2.65
CA CYS A 83 -5.96 -8.94 -3.37
C CYS A 83 -5.33 -8.26 -4.60
N VAL A 84 -4.15 -7.66 -4.49
CA VAL A 84 -3.45 -7.05 -5.63
C VAL A 84 -3.17 -8.08 -6.72
N LEU A 85 -2.68 -9.27 -6.37
CA LEU A 85 -2.48 -10.35 -7.34
C LEU A 85 -3.77 -10.73 -8.06
N SER A 86 -4.90 -10.80 -7.33
CA SER A 86 -6.21 -11.07 -7.93
C SER A 86 -6.65 -10.00 -8.94
N GLN A 87 -6.32 -8.72 -8.68
CA GLN A 87 -6.65 -7.60 -9.56
C GLN A 87 -5.70 -7.52 -10.76
N VAL A 88 -4.41 -7.73 -10.54
CA VAL A 88 -3.38 -7.78 -11.61
C VAL A 88 -3.66 -8.92 -12.59
N ALA A 89 -4.20 -10.06 -12.11
CA ALA A 89 -4.64 -11.14 -12.97
C ALA A 89 -5.80 -10.75 -13.91
N LYS A 90 -6.53 -9.65 -13.62
CA LYS A 90 -7.58 -9.10 -14.48
C LYS A 90 -7.08 -7.93 -15.32
N ASN A 91 -6.32 -7.01 -14.71
CA ASN A 91 -5.75 -5.87 -15.38
C ASN A 91 -4.38 -5.52 -14.77
N PRO A 92 -3.25 -5.85 -15.44
CA PRO A 92 -1.93 -5.59 -14.91
C PRO A 92 -1.52 -4.11 -14.98
N ALA A 93 -2.14 -3.30 -15.84
CA ALA A 93 -1.81 -1.88 -16.02
C ALA A 93 -2.12 -1.01 -14.78
N LEU A 94 -2.78 -1.57 -13.77
CA LEU A 94 -3.07 -0.87 -12.51
C LEU A 94 -1.81 -0.51 -11.72
N MET A 95 -0.68 -1.19 -11.95
CA MET A 95 0.59 -0.93 -11.27
C MET A 95 1.51 0.05 -12.02
N ASP A 96 1.15 0.43 -13.24
CA ASP A 96 1.95 1.34 -14.07
C ASP A 96 2.22 2.70 -13.38
N PRO A 97 1.27 3.31 -12.64
CA PRO A 97 1.54 4.57 -11.94
C PRO A 97 2.71 4.46 -10.95
N GLU A 98 2.75 3.42 -10.12
CA GLU A 98 3.82 3.21 -9.13
C GLU A 98 5.15 2.82 -9.77
N ILE A 99 5.12 2.06 -10.87
CA ILE A 99 6.30 1.72 -11.66
C ILE A 99 6.90 2.98 -12.30
N ASN A 100 6.07 3.82 -12.92
CA ASN A 100 6.49 5.08 -13.56
C ASN A 100 6.97 6.12 -12.55
N ALA A 101 6.41 6.11 -11.33
CA ALA A 101 6.87 6.95 -10.22
C ALA A 101 8.22 6.47 -9.64
N GLY A 102 8.69 5.27 -10.00
CA GLY A 102 9.97 4.72 -9.52
C GLY A 102 9.94 4.23 -8.08
N LEU A 103 8.75 3.90 -7.55
CA LEU A 103 8.62 3.37 -6.19
C LEU A 103 9.04 1.91 -6.10
N THR A 104 8.77 1.13 -7.16
CA THR A 104 9.12 -0.28 -7.24
C THR A 104 10.55 -0.49 -7.72
N PRO A 105 11.26 -1.54 -7.26
CA PRO A 105 12.59 -1.86 -7.74
C PRO A 105 12.53 -2.46 -9.16
N THR A 106 12.53 -1.60 -10.18
CA THR A 106 12.48 -1.98 -11.60
C THR A 106 13.70 -1.47 -12.34
N VAL A 107 14.21 -2.26 -13.29
CA VAL A 107 15.33 -1.90 -14.16
C VAL A 107 14.79 -1.57 -15.54
N PHE A 108 14.79 -0.28 -15.91
CA PHE A 108 14.44 0.14 -17.26
C PHE A 108 15.60 -0.15 -18.21
N THR A 109 15.50 -1.22 -18.97
CA THR A 109 16.43 -1.47 -20.08
C THR A 109 16.11 -0.49 -21.20
N ARG A 110 17.11 0.28 -21.67
CA ARG A 110 16.98 0.99 -22.94
C ARG A 110 16.70 -0.05 -24.02
N VAL A 111 15.47 -0.08 -24.52
CA VAL A 111 15.18 -0.74 -25.80
C VAL A 111 15.91 0.11 -26.84
N PRO A 112 16.89 -0.44 -27.60
CA PRO A 112 17.48 0.30 -28.70
C PRO A 112 16.33 0.66 -29.65
N ALA A 113 16.15 1.96 -29.91
CA ALA A 113 15.12 2.44 -30.80
C ALA A 113 15.28 1.72 -32.15
N ALA A 114 14.32 0.86 -32.49
CA ALA A 114 14.20 0.28 -33.82
C ALA A 114 13.93 1.42 -34.80
N GLY A 115 15.00 2.05 -35.30
CA GLY A 115 14.89 3.20 -36.19
C GLY A 115 15.99 4.26 -36.11
N GLN A 116 17.01 4.15 -35.24
CA GLN A 116 18.17 5.05 -35.39
C GLN A 116 19.01 4.63 -36.62
N PRO A 117 19.19 5.51 -37.63
CA PRO A 117 20.06 5.20 -38.75
C PRO A 117 21.48 4.98 -38.22
N LYS A 118 22.04 3.82 -38.56
CA LYS A 118 23.43 3.44 -38.30
C LYS A 118 24.34 4.57 -38.82
N ALA A 119 24.98 5.30 -37.92
CA ALA A 119 25.98 6.31 -38.30
C ALA A 119 27.04 5.63 -39.20
N PRO A 120 27.43 6.23 -40.34
CA PRO A 120 28.41 5.62 -41.23
C PRO A 120 29.74 5.50 -40.49
N ALA A 121 30.32 4.29 -40.54
CA ALA A 121 31.61 4.00 -39.94
C ALA A 121 32.67 4.93 -40.56
N ALA A 122 33.38 5.68 -39.71
CA ALA A 122 34.49 6.52 -40.13
C ALA A 122 35.60 5.64 -40.73
N PRO A 123 36.24 6.06 -41.84
CA PRO A 123 37.32 5.28 -42.45
C PRO A 123 38.54 5.26 -41.53
N SER A 124 38.99 4.04 -41.20
CA SER A 124 40.28 3.78 -40.56
C SER A 124 41.40 4.33 -41.45
N LYS A 125 42.13 5.34 -40.97
CA LYS A 125 43.42 5.71 -41.55
C LYS A 125 44.44 4.68 -41.08
N ALA A 126 44.92 3.87 -42.00
CA ALA A 126 46.11 3.06 -41.82
C ALA A 126 47.32 4.01 -41.74
N HIS A 127 48.09 3.88 -40.66
CA HIS A 127 49.46 4.37 -40.53
C HIS A 127 50.35 3.18 -40.20
#